data_AF-A0A643C146-F1
#
_entry.id   AF-A0A643C146-F1
#
_cell.length_a   1.000
_cell.length_b   1.000
_cell.length_c   1.000
_cell.angle_alpha   90.00
_cell.angle_beta   90.00
_cell.angle_gamma   90.00
#
_symmetry.space_group_name_H-M   'P 1'
#
loop_
_entity.id
_entity.type
_entity.pdbx_description
1 polymer ?
#
loop_
_entity_poly.entity_id
_entity_poly.type
_entity_poly.pdbx_seq_one_letter_code
_entity_poly.pdbx_strand_id
1 'polypeptide(L)'
;MAPSAVSQERHSCDALNRWLGEQLKQLVPASGLTVVDLEVEGTCVRFSPLTTAAGTRGEDVDQLAACIQSKLPVLTCTLQLREEFKQEVTGTAGLLYVDDPNWPGIGVVRYEHANDDKSSLKSDPEGEKIHAGLLKKLNELESDLTFKMGPEYKSMKSCIYIGMASDDIDVSELVETIAVTAREIEENSRLLENMTEVVRKGIQEAQVQLQKANEERLLEEGVLRQIPVVGSVLNWFSPVQASQKGRTFNLTAGSLESTEHTYVYKVQGSGVTPPQTPSGARTKQRLPGQKPFKRSLRGSDAVSETSSVSHIEDLEKMEHLSGGQDASEANSPERHPGAPTPPEAEQTGALQDRAQRLEDDRPQVEEPESLR
;
A
#
# COMPACT_ATOMS: atom_id res chain seq x y z
N MET A 1 -12.60 -32.69 10.17
CA MET A 1 -11.53 -33.62 10.59
C MET A 1 -10.22 -32.87 10.35
N ALA A 2 -9.52 -32.44 11.41
CA ALA A 2 -8.28 -31.69 11.25
C ALA A 2 -7.21 -32.61 10.65
N PRO A 3 -6.38 -32.13 9.69
CA PRO A 3 -5.27 -32.91 9.20
C PRO A 3 -4.33 -33.26 10.37
N SER A 4 -3.75 -34.46 10.33
CA SER A 4 -2.74 -34.83 11.32
C SER A 4 -1.53 -33.90 11.18
N ALA A 5 -0.83 -33.59 12.28
CA ALA A 5 0.36 -32.71 12.25
C ALA A 5 1.40 -33.19 11.21
N VAL A 6 1.54 -34.50 11.04
CA VAL A 6 2.40 -35.14 10.04
C VAL A 6 1.95 -34.85 8.60
N SER A 7 0.63 -34.78 8.35
CA SER A 7 0.09 -34.43 7.04
C SER A 7 0.35 -32.95 6.70
N GLN A 8 0.23 -32.07 7.69
CA GLN A 8 0.43 -30.63 7.50
C GLN A 8 1.90 -30.25 7.25
N GLU A 9 2.81 -30.91 7.96
CA GLU A 9 4.26 -30.76 7.77
C GLU A 9 4.69 -31.24 6.37
N ARG A 10 4.10 -32.35 5.88
CA ARG A 10 4.32 -32.82 4.50
C ARG A 10 3.87 -31.80 3.45
N HIS A 11 2.66 -31.26 3.57
CA HIS A 11 2.17 -30.29 2.59
C HIS A 11 2.99 -28.99 2.58
N SER A 12 3.48 -28.55 3.74
CA SER A 12 4.38 -27.40 3.82
C SER A 12 5.70 -27.65 3.09
N CYS A 13 6.26 -28.86 3.23
CA CYS A 13 7.44 -29.28 2.47
C CYS A 13 7.16 -29.36 0.97
N ASP A 14 5.99 -29.84 0.56
CA ASP A 14 5.57 -29.92 -0.84
C ASP A 14 5.53 -28.54 -1.51
N ALA A 15 4.99 -27.52 -0.82
CA ALA A 15 4.95 -26.15 -1.30
C ALA A 15 6.37 -25.58 -1.50
N LEU A 16 7.27 -25.82 -0.54
CA LEU A 16 8.67 -25.40 -0.61
C LEU A 16 9.44 -26.12 -1.73
N ASN A 17 9.21 -27.43 -1.92
CA ASN A 17 9.80 -28.21 -2.99
C ASN A 17 9.34 -27.72 -4.37
N ARG A 18 8.05 -27.40 -4.51
CA ARG A 18 7.50 -26.80 -5.73
C ARG A 18 8.16 -25.45 -6.02
N TRP A 19 8.23 -24.58 -5.02
CA TRP A 19 8.89 -23.27 -5.14
C TRP A 19 10.36 -23.43 -5.52
N LEU A 20 11.12 -24.29 -4.83
CA LEU A 20 12.52 -24.55 -5.15
C LEU A 20 12.67 -25.04 -6.59
N GLY A 21 11.87 -26.02 -7.00
CA GLY A 21 11.91 -26.55 -8.36
C GLY A 21 11.61 -25.51 -9.42
N GLU A 22 10.64 -24.61 -9.19
CA GLU A 22 10.35 -23.48 -10.08
C GLU A 22 11.50 -22.48 -10.15
N GLN A 23 12.12 -22.14 -9.02
CA GLN A 23 13.29 -21.27 -8.98
C GLN A 23 14.48 -21.86 -9.72
N LEU A 24 14.78 -23.14 -9.51
CA LEU A 24 15.90 -23.82 -10.17
C LEU A 24 15.69 -23.94 -11.68
N LYS A 25 14.45 -24.20 -12.13
CA LYS A 25 14.11 -24.20 -13.56
C LYS A 25 14.35 -22.86 -14.23
N GLN A 26 14.09 -21.74 -13.54
CA GLN A 26 14.35 -20.41 -14.07
C GLN A 26 15.84 -20.07 -14.09
N LEU A 27 16.58 -20.46 -13.05
CA LEU A 27 18.00 -20.14 -12.91
C LEU A 27 18.92 -21.02 -13.77
N VAL A 28 18.57 -22.31 -13.93
CA VAL A 28 19.35 -23.27 -14.72
C VAL A 28 18.42 -24.08 -15.64
N PRO A 29 17.86 -23.48 -16.71
CA PRO A 29 16.92 -24.16 -17.60
C PRO A 29 17.52 -25.40 -18.28
N ALA A 30 18.82 -25.37 -18.57
CA ALA A 30 19.57 -26.45 -19.22
C ALA A 30 19.69 -27.71 -18.35
N SER A 31 19.42 -27.64 -17.05
CA SER A 31 19.43 -28.79 -16.14
C SER A 31 18.29 -29.79 -16.40
N GLY A 32 17.23 -29.37 -17.11
CA GLY A 32 16.04 -30.19 -17.37
C GLY A 32 15.35 -30.70 -16.12
N LEU A 33 15.43 -29.93 -15.03
CA LEU A 33 14.72 -30.23 -13.81
C LEU A 33 13.21 -30.24 -14.02
N THR A 34 12.55 -31.19 -13.38
CA THR A 34 11.09 -31.34 -13.38
C THR A 34 10.59 -31.38 -11.94
N VAL A 35 9.40 -30.83 -11.71
CA VAL A 35 8.70 -30.98 -10.43
C VAL A 35 7.68 -32.09 -10.66
N VAL A 36 7.70 -33.12 -9.83
CA VAL A 36 6.84 -34.28 -9.95
C VAL A 36 6.14 -34.53 -8.63
N ASP A 37 4.85 -34.88 -8.68
CA ASP A 37 4.09 -35.27 -7.51
C ASP A 37 4.06 -36.80 -7.43
N LEU A 38 4.64 -37.35 -6.37
CA LEU A 38 4.66 -38.79 -6.09
C LEU A 38 3.64 -39.11 -5.01
N GLU A 39 2.94 -40.25 -5.14
CA GLU A 39 1.85 -40.63 -4.24
C GLU A 39 2.30 -40.80 -2.78
N VAL A 40 3.53 -41.27 -2.55
CA VAL A 40 4.06 -41.57 -1.21
C VAL A 40 4.99 -40.46 -0.72
N GLU A 41 5.87 -39.97 -1.58
CA GLU A 41 6.91 -38.99 -1.24
C GLU A 41 6.47 -37.53 -1.36
N GLY A 42 5.30 -37.25 -1.96
CA GLY A 42 4.81 -35.90 -2.17
C GLY A 42 5.49 -35.19 -3.36
N THR A 43 5.57 -33.86 -3.30
CA THR A 43 6.17 -33.05 -4.37
C THR A 43 7.69 -33.13 -4.31
N CYS A 44 8.29 -33.64 -5.38
CA CYS A 44 9.73 -33.87 -5.51
C CYS A 44 10.33 -33.08 -6.68
N VAL A 45 11.59 -32.65 -6.51
CA VAL A 45 12.40 -32.08 -7.59
C VAL A 45 13.18 -33.21 -8.26
N ARG A 46 12.84 -33.53 -9.51
CA ARG A 46 13.42 -34.64 -10.27
C ARG A 46 14.43 -34.13 -11.29
N PHE A 47 15.66 -34.60 -11.14
CA PHE A 47 16.71 -34.53 -12.15
C PHE A 47 16.89 -35.91 -12.80
N SER A 48 16.96 -35.96 -14.13
CA SER A 48 17.11 -37.22 -14.85
C SER A 48 18.06 -37.05 -16.04
N PRO A 49 19.36 -37.35 -15.86
CA PRO A 49 20.38 -37.19 -16.90
C PRO A 49 20.02 -37.85 -18.22
N LEU A 50 19.29 -38.97 -18.18
CA LEU A 50 18.88 -39.72 -19.38
C LEU A 50 17.86 -38.98 -20.23
N THR A 51 16.98 -38.19 -19.60
CA THR A 51 16.00 -37.37 -20.32
C THR A 51 16.58 -36.04 -20.77
N THR A 52 17.72 -35.65 -20.21
CA THR A 52 18.42 -34.39 -20.51
C THR A 52 19.72 -34.57 -21.28
N ALA A 53 20.06 -35.81 -21.65
CA ALA A 53 21.34 -36.23 -22.22
C ALA A 53 21.74 -35.54 -23.53
N ALA A 54 20.80 -34.85 -24.20
CA ALA A 54 21.05 -34.09 -25.42
C ALA A 54 21.41 -32.61 -25.17
N GLY A 55 21.31 -32.09 -23.93
CA GLY A 55 21.42 -30.65 -23.66
C GLY A 55 22.16 -30.23 -22.39
N THR A 56 22.15 -31.03 -21.32
CA THR A 56 22.81 -30.66 -20.05
C THR A 56 24.30 -30.98 -20.08
N ARG A 57 25.13 -29.99 -19.74
CA ARG A 57 26.58 -30.11 -19.62
C ARG A 57 27.01 -30.21 -18.15
N GLY A 58 28.29 -30.52 -17.92
CA GLY A 58 28.85 -30.59 -16.57
C GLY A 58 28.74 -29.24 -15.84
N GLU A 59 28.96 -28.15 -16.55
CA GLU A 59 28.86 -26.79 -16.01
C GLU A 59 27.43 -26.47 -15.55
N ASP A 60 26.41 -26.97 -16.24
CA ASP A 60 25.01 -26.79 -15.86
C ASP A 60 24.69 -27.53 -14.54
N VAL A 61 25.32 -28.69 -14.32
CA VAL A 61 25.17 -29.46 -13.07
C VAL A 61 25.87 -28.75 -11.91
N ASP A 62 27.06 -28.21 -12.14
CA ASP A 62 27.79 -27.41 -11.14
C ASP A 62 27.02 -26.14 -10.78
N GLN A 63 26.48 -25.44 -11.80
CA GLN A 63 25.64 -24.27 -11.60
C GLN A 63 24.36 -24.63 -10.83
N LEU A 64 23.74 -25.77 -11.14
CA LEU A 64 22.58 -26.25 -10.42
C LEU A 64 22.90 -26.50 -8.94
N ALA A 65 24.01 -27.19 -8.64
CA ALA A 65 24.44 -27.44 -7.27
C ALA A 65 24.68 -26.12 -6.51
N ALA A 66 25.34 -25.15 -7.15
CA ALA A 66 25.56 -23.82 -6.58
C ALA A 66 24.23 -23.08 -6.33
N CYS A 67 23.27 -23.15 -7.25
CA CYS A 67 21.95 -22.56 -7.08
C CYS A 67 21.20 -23.18 -5.89
N ILE A 68 21.20 -24.51 -5.76
CA ILE A 68 20.58 -25.20 -4.61
C ILE A 68 21.22 -24.70 -3.31
N GLN A 69 22.55 -24.72 -3.22
CA GLN A 69 23.27 -24.23 -2.04
C GLN A 69 22.92 -22.78 -1.70
N SER A 70 22.76 -21.91 -2.71
CA SER A 70 22.37 -20.51 -2.49
C SER A 70 20.94 -20.33 -1.95
N LYS A 71 20.02 -21.26 -2.25
CA LYS A 71 18.60 -21.17 -1.85
C LYS A 71 18.29 -21.91 -0.54
N LEU A 72 19.14 -22.85 -0.12
CA LEU A 72 18.96 -23.57 1.14
C LEU A 72 18.83 -22.67 2.38
N PRO A 73 19.61 -21.57 2.54
CA PRO A 73 19.47 -20.68 3.68
C PRO A 73 18.07 -20.09 3.80
N VAL A 74 17.51 -19.50 2.73
CA VAL A 74 16.18 -18.88 2.78
C VAL A 74 15.07 -19.91 3.02
N LEU A 75 15.20 -21.13 2.49
CA LEU A 75 14.28 -22.24 2.79
C LEU A 75 14.29 -22.63 4.26
N THR A 76 15.49 -22.79 4.83
CA THR A 76 15.68 -23.18 6.21
C THR A 76 15.16 -22.11 7.16
N CYS A 77 15.48 -20.83 6.89
CA CYS A 77 15.01 -19.70 7.68
C CYS A 77 13.49 -19.57 7.61
N THR A 78 12.90 -19.67 6.42
CA THR A 78 11.44 -19.60 6.25
C THR A 78 10.73 -20.69 7.06
N LEU A 79 11.26 -21.93 7.08
CA LEU A 79 10.70 -23.01 7.89
C LEU A 79 10.74 -22.71 9.38
N GLN A 80 11.84 -22.15 9.88
CA GLN A 80 11.98 -21.80 11.29
C GLN A 80 11.04 -20.65 11.69
N LEU A 81 10.92 -19.63 10.85
CA LEU A 81 10.13 -18.43 11.12
C LEU A 81 8.61 -18.67 11.03
N ARG A 82 8.14 -19.72 10.35
CA ARG A 82 6.71 -20.05 10.23
C ARG A 82 6.02 -20.20 11.59
N GLU A 83 6.64 -20.95 12.49
CA GLU A 83 6.04 -21.20 13.81
C GLU A 83 6.11 -19.95 14.70
N GLU A 84 7.21 -19.20 14.65
CA GLU A 84 7.35 -17.90 15.33
C GLU A 84 6.26 -16.93 14.84
N PHE A 85 6.07 -16.83 13.52
CA PHE A 85 5.05 -15.98 12.90
C PHE A 85 3.64 -16.39 13.28
N LYS A 86 3.33 -17.68 13.25
CA LYS A 86 2.02 -18.20 13.65
C LYS A 86 1.70 -17.85 15.10
N GLN A 87 2.67 -17.99 16.01
CA GLN A 87 2.51 -17.66 17.43
C GLN A 87 2.27 -16.16 17.62
N GLU A 88 3.08 -15.32 17.00
CA GLU A 88 2.97 -13.86 17.10
C GLU A 88 1.66 -13.33 16.53
N VAL A 89 1.23 -13.83 15.36
CA VAL A 89 -0.07 -13.46 14.77
C VAL A 89 -1.23 -13.89 15.67
N THR A 90 -1.18 -15.10 16.22
CA THR A 90 -2.22 -15.60 17.13
C THR A 90 -2.29 -14.81 18.44
N GLY A 91 -1.15 -14.26 18.90
CA GLY A 91 -1.07 -13.39 20.07
C GLY A 91 -1.53 -11.95 19.82
N THR A 92 -1.63 -11.52 18.57
CA THR A 92 -1.91 -10.13 18.20
C THR A 92 -3.40 -9.89 17.94
N ALA A 93 -4.00 -8.97 18.69
CA ALA A 93 -5.42 -8.64 18.55
C ALA A 93 -5.74 -7.98 17.19
N GLY A 94 -6.82 -8.45 16.56
CA GLY A 94 -7.28 -7.99 15.24
C GLY A 94 -6.62 -8.71 14.06
N LEU A 95 -5.72 -9.66 14.31
CA LEU A 95 -5.16 -10.53 13.28
C LEU A 95 -5.61 -11.97 13.47
N LEU A 96 -5.74 -12.67 12.35
CA LEU A 96 -5.99 -14.10 12.29
C LEU A 96 -4.92 -14.75 11.41
N TYR A 97 -4.25 -15.77 11.96
CA TYR A 97 -3.38 -16.64 11.17
C TYR A 97 -4.23 -17.57 10.30
N VAL A 98 -3.93 -17.63 9.00
CA VAL A 98 -4.59 -18.52 8.05
C VAL A 98 -3.63 -19.63 7.66
N ASP A 99 -4.09 -20.87 7.85
CA ASP A 99 -3.33 -22.06 7.50
C ASP A 99 -3.53 -22.42 6.02
N ASP A 100 -2.60 -22.00 5.18
CA ASP A 100 -2.55 -22.36 3.76
C ASP A 100 -1.39 -23.35 3.50
N PRO A 101 -1.69 -24.65 3.29
CA PRO A 101 -0.67 -25.67 3.08
C PRO A 101 0.07 -25.51 1.74
N ASN A 102 -0.47 -24.73 0.79
CA ASN A 102 0.14 -24.56 -0.54
C ASN A 102 1.07 -23.35 -0.61
N TRP A 103 1.21 -22.59 0.48
CA TRP A 103 2.01 -21.38 0.49
C TRP A 103 3.46 -21.64 0.89
N PRO A 104 4.47 -21.31 0.05
CA PRO A 104 5.88 -21.55 0.37
C PRO A 104 6.50 -20.49 1.30
N GLY A 105 5.85 -19.36 1.61
CA GLY A 105 6.41 -18.29 2.47
C GLY A 105 6.21 -18.45 3.97
N ILE A 106 6.53 -17.42 4.77
CA ILE A 106 6.42 -17.47 6.25
C ILE A 106 4.99 -17.74 6.72
N GLY A 107 3.97 -17.22 6.03
CA GLY A 107 2.60 -17.46 6.42
C GLY A 107 1.58 -16.55 5.74
N VAL A 108 0.33 -16.71 6.16
CA VAL A 108 -0.81 -15.95 5.66
C VAL A 108 -1.54 -15.32 6.84
N VAL A 109 -1.89 -14.04 6.72
CA VAL A 109 -2.57 -13.27 7.76
C VAL A 109 -3.81 -12.60 7.20
N ARG A 110 -4.87 -12.59 8.00
CA ARG A 110 -6.11 -11.87 7.75
C ARG A 110 -6.33 -10.85 8.86
N TYR A 111 -6.71 -9.64 8.51
CA TYR A 111 -7.16 -8.64 9.46
C TYR A 111 -8.66 -8.84 9.76
N GLU A 112 -9.01 -8.89 11.03
CA GLU A 112 -10.40 -8.94 11.51
C GLU A 112 -10.87 -7.53 11.87
N HIS A 113 -11.57 -6.88 10.92
CA HIS A 113 -12.16 -5.55 11.15
C HIS A 113 -13.41 -5.64 12.03
N ALA A 114 -13.88 -4.51 12.55
CA ALA A 114 -14.95 -4.48 13.55
C ALA A 114 -16.29 -5.07 13.09
N ASN A 115 -16.58 -5.00 11.78
CA ASN A 115 -17.81 -5.51 11.18
C ASN A 115 -17.65 -6.93 10.59
N ASP A 116 -16.52 -7.60 10.84
CA ASP A 116 -16.22 -8.90 10.25
C ASP A 116 -17.19 -9.99 10.74
N ASP A 117 -17.93 -10.60 9.81
CA ASP A 117 -18.73 -11.78 10.10
C ASP A 117 -17.85 -13.04 10.09
N LYS A 118 -17.42 -13.44 11.29
CA LYS A 118 -16.57 -14.63 11.50
C LYS A 118 -17.17 -15.94 10.99
N SER A 119 -18.50 -16.01 10.84
CA SER A 119 -19.19 -17.23 10.40
C SER A 119 -19.34 -17.33 8.88
N SER A 120 -19.22 -16.20 8.18
CA SER A 120 -19.35 -16.13 6.73
C SER A 120 -18.06 -16.58 6.04
N LEU A 121 -18.21 -17.45 5.04
CA LEU A 121 -17.15 -17.81 4.09
C LEU A 121 -17.20 -16.98 2.80
N LYS A 122 -18.12 -16.01 2.72
CA LYS A 122 -18.33 -15.19 1.54
C LYS A 122 -17.27 -14.08 1.46
N SER A 123 -17.19 -13.46 0.28
CA SER A 123 -16.38 -12.26 0.05
C SER A 123 -16.72 -11.18 1.07
N ASP A 124 -15.69 -10.56 1.62
CA ASP A 124 -15.79 -9.40 2.49
C ASP A 124 -15.20 -8.18 1.77
N PRO A 125 -16.03 -7.29 1.19
CA PRO A 125 -15.56 -6.15 0.42
C PRO A 125 -14.95 -5.04 1.29
N GLU A 126 -15.28 -4.98 2.58
CA GLU A 126 -14.68 -4.02 3.51
C GLU A 126 -13.27 -4.48 3.87
N GLY A 127 -13.12 -5.74 4.28
CA GLY A 127 -11.82 -6.37 4.48
C GLY A 127 -10.95 -6.33 3.22
N GLU A 128 -11.51 -6.55 2.03
CA GLU A 128 -10.75 -6.44 0.77
C GLU A 128 -10.15 -5.05 0.54
N LYS A 129 -10.88 -3.98 0.86
CA LYS A 129 -10.32 -2.61 0.79
C LYS A 129 -9.19 -2.40 1.81
N ILE A 130 -9.35 -2.92 3.02
CA ILE A 130 -8.35 -2.81 4.08
C ILE A 130 -7.09 -3.59 3.67
N HIS A 131 -7.22 -4.84 3.24
CA HIS A 131 -6.11 -5.68 2.77
C HIS A 131 -5.42 -5.09 1.53
N ALA A 132 -6.16 -4.51 0.59
CA ALA A 132 -5.57 -3.84 -0.57
C ALA A 132 -4.75 -2.61 -0.16
N GLY A 133 -5.26 -1.78 0.76
CA GLY A 133 -4.53 -0.64 1.32
C GLY A 133 -3.30 -1.06 2.12
N LEU A 134 -3.43 -2.15 2.88
CA LEU A 134 -2.35 -2.72 3.67
C LEU A 134 -1.24 -3.26 2.77
N LEU A 135 -1.59 -4.04 1.74
CA LEU A 135 -0.63 -4.55 0.75
C LEU A 135 0.15 -3.41 0.10
N LYS A 136 -0.54 -2.31 -0.25
CA LYS A 136 0.09 -1.13 -0.84
C LYS A 136 1.13 -0.53 0.13
N LYS A 137 0.74 -0.24 1.37
CA LYS A 137 1.66 0.30 2.38
C LYS A 137 2.83 -0.65 2.69
N LEU A 138 2.59 -1.95 2.77
CA LEU A 138 3.65 -2.94 3.03
C LEU A 138 4.66 -3.03 1.87
N ASN A 139 4.21 -2.90 0.61
CA ASN A 139 5.11 -2.87 -0.54
C ASN A 139 5.86 -1.54 -0.69
N GLU A 140 5.37 -0.44 -0.10
CA GLU A 140 6.09 0.83 -0.01
C GLU A 140 7.22 0.78 1.03
N LEU A 141 7.16 -0.15 1.98
CA LEU A 141 8.27 -0.45 2.87
C LEU A 141 9.35 -1.20 2.07
N GLU A 142 10.55 -0.64 1.94
CA GLU A 142 11.70 -1.23 1.25
C GLU A 142 12.26 -2.47 1.97
N SER A 143 11.45 -3.54 2.06
CA SER A 143 11.77 -4.79 2.73
C SER A 143 12.25 -5.86 1.76
N ASP A 144 12.97 -6.85 2.30
CA ASP A 144 13.40 -8.03 1.53
C ASP A 144 12.28 -9.09 1.42
N LEU A 145 11.09 -8.81 1.98
CA LEU A 145 9.93 -9.69 1.96
C LEU A 145 9.05 -9.41 0.74
N THR A 146 8.44 -10.46 0.20
CA THR A 146 7.41 -10.32 -0.84
C THR A 146 6.03 -10.42 -0.20
N PHE A 147 5.18 -9.42 -0.43
CA PHE A 147 3.78 -9.44 0.00
C PHE A 147 2.85 -9.63 -1.20
N LYS A 148 1.82 -10.46 -1.04
CA LYS A 148 0.75 -10.63 -2.03
C LYS A 148 -0.61 -10.64 -1.34
N MET A 149 -1.66 -10.26 -2.05
CA MET A 149 -3.04 -10.43 -1.59
C MET A 149 -3.68 -11.58 -2.37
N GLY A 150 -4.51 -12.38 -1.69
CA GLY A 150 -5.23 -13.49 -2.30
C GLY A 150 -6.42 -13.93 -1.45
N PRO A 151 -7.28 -14.83 -1.96
CA PRO A 151 -8.36 -15.40 -1.18
C PRO A 151 -7.81 -16.35 -0.11
N GLU A 152 -8.46 -16.37 1.05
CA GLU A 152 -8.17 -17.29 2.14
C GLU A 152 -8.35 -18.75 1.71
N TYR A 153 -7.51 -19.65 2.21
CA TYR A 153 -7.67 -21.06 1.93
C TYR A 153 -9.04 -21.57 2.44
N LYS A 154 -9.88 -22.10 1.53
CA LYS A 154 -11.26 -22.56 1.77
C LYS A 154 -12.31 -21.47 2.05
N SER A 155 -11.98 -20.20 1.82
CA SER A 155 -12.85 -19.05 2.06
C SER A 155 -12.72 -18.05 0.90
N MET A 156 -13.70 -17.17 0.71
CA MET A 156 -13.61 -16.08 -0.28
C MET A 156 -13.12 -14.76 0.33
N LYS A 157 -12.77 -14.75 1.61
CA LYS A 157 -12.22 -13.55 2.26
C LYS A 157 -10.80 -13.28 1.76
N SER A 158 -10.44 -12.02 1.65
CA SER A 158 -9.08 -11.63 1.27
C SER A 158 -8.11 -11.79 2.44
N CYS A 159 -6.86 -12.10 2.13
CA CYS A 159 -5.76 -12.26 3.07
C CYS A 159 -4.45 -11.71 2.49
N ILE A 160 -3.48 -11.45 3.36
CA ILE A 160 -2.11 -11.10 2.98
C ILE A 160 -1.21 -12.33 3.12
N TYR A 161 -0.52 -12.64 2.03
CA TYR A 161 0.46 -13.71 1.91
C TYR A 161 1.87 -13.13 2.06
N ILE A 162 2.61 -13.60 3.07
CA ILE A 162 3.98 -13.18 3.38
C ILE A 162 4.94 -14.22 2.81
N GLY A 163 5.81 -13.79 1.90
CA GLY A 163 6.74 -14.63 1.17
C GLY A 163 7.86 -15.24 2.00
N MET A 164 8.84 -15.79 1.28
CA MET A 164 10.07 -16.36 1.82
C MET A 164 10.86 -15.31 2.62
N ALA A 165 11.60 -15.77 3.64
CA ALA A 165 12.37 -14.90 4.52
C ALA A 165 13.74 -15.46 4.88
N SER A 166 14.62 -14.53 5.18
CA SER A 166 15.96 -14.76 5.73
C SER A 166 15.92 -14.71 7.26
N ASP A 167 17.00 -15.15 7.91
CA ASP A 167 17.17 -15.22 9.37
C ASP A 167 17.20 -13.86 10.08
N ASP A 168 17.44 -12.78 9.34
CA ASP A 168 17.50 -11.42 9.85
C ASP A 168 16.11 -10.79 10.05
N ILE A 169 15.01 -11.48 9.71
CA ILE A 169 13.66 -10.96 9.89
C ILE A 169 13.22 -11.03 11.36
N ASP A 170 12.77 -9.88 11.88
CA ASP A 170 12.09 -9.70 13.16
C ASP A 170 10.58 -9.87 12.96
N VAL A 171 10.09 -11.03 13.38
CA VAL A 171 8.69 -11.43 13.23
C VAL A 171 7.77 -10.53 14.05
N SER A 172 8.18 -10.13 15.26
CA SER A 172 7.38 -9.28 16.13
C SER A 172 7.20 -7.89 15.52
N GLU A 173 8.27 -7.27 15.00
CA GLU A 173 8.16 -5.97 14.30
C GLU A 173 7.27 -6.08 13.05
N LEU A 174 7.38 -7.19 12.30
CA LEU A 174 6.55 -7.44 11.13
C LEU A 174 5.06 -7.52 11.49
N VAL A 175 4.70 -8.35 12.47
CA VAL A 175 3.30 -8.57 12.87
C VAL A 175 2.72 -7.30 13.52
N GLU A 176 3.48 -6.60 14.36
CA GLU A 176 3.07 -5.32 14.94
C GLU A 176 2.80 -4.29 13.84
N THR A 177 3.70 -4.18 12.86
CA THR A 177 3.53 -3.24 11.73
C THR A 177 2.30 -3.56 10.90
N ILE A 178 2.05 -4.85 10.62
CA ILE A 178 0.83 -5.29 9.92
C ILE A 178 -0.41 -4.87 10.71
N ALA A 179 -0.47 -5.17 12.02
CA ALA A 179 -1.62 -4.86 12.85
C ALA A 179 -1.88 -3.35 12.97
N VAL A 180 -0.83 -2.56 13.20
CA VAL A 180 -0.93 -1.10 13.31
C VAL A 180 -1.37 -0.49 11.99
N THR A 181 -0.77 -0.91 10.88
CA THR A 181 -1.09 -0.38 9.55
C THR A 181 -2.52 -0.70 9.14
N ALA A 182 -2.98 -1.93 9.39
CA ALA A 182 -4.34 -2.34 9.08
C ALA A 182 -5.38 -1.55 9.90
N ARG A 183 -5.13 -1.39 11.21
CA ARG A 183 -5.99 -0.61 12.10
C ARG A 183 -6.05 0.86 11.70
N GLU A 184 -4.91 1.44 11.34
CA GLU A 184 -4.86 2.83 10.83
C GLU A 184 -5.69 2.99 9.56
N ILE A 185 -5.65 2.01 8.65
CA ILE A 185 -6.47 2.03 7.43
C ILE A 185 -7.96 1.96 7.76
N GLU A 186 -8.37 1.03 8.63
CA GLU A 186 -9.77 0.89 9.08
C GLU A 186 -10.27 2.17 9.75
N GLU A 187 -9.50 2.73 10.69
CA GLU A 187 -9.85 3.94 11.43
C GLU A 187 -9.98 5.16 10.51
N ASN A 188 -9.07 5.30 9.54
CA ASN A 188 -9.12 6.38 8.55
C ASN A 188 -10.35 6.26 7.65
N SER A 189 -10.68 5.04 7.20
CA SER A 189 -11.91 4.78 6.42
C SER A 189 -13.16 5.15 7.22
N ARG A 190 -13.24 4.70 8.47
CA ARG A 190 -14.37 5.02 9.36
C ARG A 190 -14.49 6.52 9.64
N LEU A 191 -13.37 7.20 9.84
CA LEU A 191 -13.35 8.65 10.06
C LEU A 191 -13.89 9.41 8.84
N LEU A 192 -13.48 9.02 7.64
CA LEU A 192 -13.95 9.63 6.39
C LEU A 192 -15.45 9.40 6.17
N GLU A 193 -15.95 8.21 6.50
CA GLU A 193 -17.38 7.90 6.46
C GLU A 193 -18.18 8.77 7.43
N ASN A 194 -17.73 8.89 8.68
CA ASN A 194 -18.35 9.76 9.69
C ASN A 194 -18.38 11.23 9.24
N MET A 195 -17.28 11.76 8.71
CA MET A 195 -17.23 13.13 8.20
C MET A 195 -18.18 13.33 7.02
N THR A 196 -18.28 12.34 6.13
CA THR A 196 -19.19 12.39 4.98
C THR A 196 -20.64 12.42 5.43
N GLU A 197 -21.00 11.64 6.46
CA GLU A 197 -22.34 11.66 7.03
C GLU A 197 -22.67 13.01 7.68
N VAL A 198 -21.75 13.55 8.47
CA VAL A 198 -21.89 14.86 9.10
C VAL A 198 -22.10 15.96 8.04
N VAL A 199 -21.29 15.96 6.96
CA VAL A 199 -21.44 16.90 5.85
C VAL A 199 -22.79 16.73 5.14
N ARG A 200 -23.21 15.49 4.86
CA ARG A 200 -24.51 15.21 4.23
C ARG A 200 -25.65 15.75 5.08
N LYS A 201 -25.61 15.52 6.39
CA LYS A 201 -26.62 16.01 7.34
C LYS A 201 -26.61 17.54 7.40
N GLY A 202 -25.42 18.15 7.44
CA GLY A 202 -25.25 19.60 7.38
C GLY A 202 -25.88 20.23 6.14
N ILE A 203 -25.70 19.63 4.96
CA ILE A 203 -26.31 20.12 3.71
C ILE A 203 -27.84 20.03 3.79
N GLN A 204 -28.39 18.92 4.29
CA GLN A 204 -29.84 18.73 4.42
C GLN A 204 -30.45 19.74 5.41
N GLU A 205 -29.82 19.92 6.56
CA GLU A 205 -30.24 20.92 7.56
C GLU A 205 -30.16 22.33 6.99
N ALA A 206 -29.12 22.66 6.23
CA ALA A 206 -28.98 23.96 5.55
C ALA A 206 -30.12 24.19 4.56
N GLN A 207 -30.47 23.18 3.75
CA GLN A 207 -31.55 23.25 2.78
C GLN A 207 -32.92 23.44 3.44
N VAL A 208 -33.22 22.68 4.50
CA VAL A 208 -34.48 22.82 5.25
C VAL A 208 -34.58 24.22 5.87
N GLN A 209 -33.51 24.70 6.48
CA GLN A 209 -33.52 26.03 7.06
C GLN A 209 -33.59 27.14 6.00
N LEU A 210 -33.00 26.92 4.81
CA LEU A 210 -33.12 27.85 3.68
C LEU A 210 -34.56 27.89 3.14
N GLN A 211 -35.22 26.74 3.02
CA GLN A 211 -36.64 26.66 2.64
C GLN A 211 -37.52 27.37 3.65
N LYS A 212 -37.34 27.10 4.95
CA LYS A 212 -38.07 27.78 6.02
C LYS A 212 -37.88 29.29 6.00
N ALA A 213 -36.63 29.76 5.82
CA ALA A 213 -36.35 31.18 5.71
C ALA A 213 -36.94 31.81 4.44
N ASN A 214 -37.02 31.04 3.34
CA ASN A 214 -37.68 31.49 2.12
C ASN A 214 -39.20 31.59 2.31
N GLU A 215 -39.84 30.61 2.95
CA GLU A 215 -41.28 30.66 3.30
C GLU A 215 -41.60 31.83 4.24
N GLU A 216 -40.76 32.05 5.25
CA GLU A 216 -40.91 33.18 6.19
C GLU A 216 -40.72 34.52 5.47
N ARG A 217 -39.73 34.61 4.58
CA ARG A 217 -39.55 35.76 3.69
C ARG A 217 -40.75 35.98 2.78
N LEU A 218 -41.29 34.93 2.17
CA LEU A 218 -42.50 35.03 1.33
C LEU A 218 -43.72 35.46 2.13
N LEU A 219 -43.83 35.05 3.40
CA LEU A 219 -44.88 35.48 4.32
C LEU A 219 -44.73 36.97 4.68
N GLU A 220 -43.53 37.39 5.05
CA GLU A 220 -43.20 38.78 5.40
C GLU A 220 -43.37 39.73 4.20
N GLU A 221 -42.90 39.32 3.02
CA GLU A 221 -43.03 40.09 1.78
C GLU A 221 -44.46 40.02 1.19
N GLY A 222 -45.20 38.94 1.47
CA GLY A 222 -46.52 38.64 0.89
C GLY A 222 -47.72 39.31 1.58
N VAL A 223 -47.65 39.62 2.88
CA VAL A 223 -48.76 40.24 3.62
C VAL A 223 -48.79 41.78 3.49
N LEU A 224 -47.64 42.42 3.26
CA LEU A 224 -47.51 43.89 3.31
C LEU A 224 -47.80 44.63 1.99
N ARG A 225 -48.13 43.94 0.89
CA ARG A 225 -48.28 44.57 -0.43
C ARG A 225 -49.71 44.69 -0.97
N GLN A 226 -50.73 44.28 -0.22
CA GLN A 226 -52.12 44.28 -0.72
C GLN A 226 -53.14 45.11 0.08
N ILE A 227 -52.70 45.91 1.06
CA ILE A 227 -53.62 46.80 1.78
C ILE A 227 -53.25 48.27 1.51
N PRO A 228 -53.99 48.99 0.66
CA PRO A 228 -53.85 50.43 0.55
C PRO A 228 -54.44 51.08 1.80
N VAL A 229 -53.63 51.25 2.85
CA VAL A 229 -53.97 52.17 3.93
C VAL A 229 -53.55 53.56 3.47
N VAL A 230 -54.53 54.33 2.99
CA VAL A 230 -54.38 55.74 2.64
C VAL A 230 -53.80 56.52 3.83
N GLY A 231 -52.50 56.82 3.80
CA GLY A 231 -51.87 57.58 4.87
C GLY A 231 -50.35 57.74 4.85
N SER A 232 -49.58 56.86 4.20
CA SER A 232 -48.11 57.05 4.13
C SER A 232 -47.49 56.45 2.87
N VAL A 233 -47.24 57.31 1.88
CA VAL A 233 -46.60 56.96 0.60
C VAL A 233 -45.09 56.69 0.77
N LEU A 234 -44.52 56.95 1.96
CA LEU A 234 -43.09 56.83 2.24
C LEU A 234 -42.64 55.39 2.50
N ASN A 235 -43.56 54.48 2.85
CA ASN A 235 -43.22 53.09 3.13
C ASN A 235 -43.18 52.20 1.87
N TRP A 236 -43.78 52.65 0.76
CA TRP A 236 -43.78 51.93 -0.53
C TRP A 236 -42.49 52.12 -1.33
N PHE A 237 -41.74 53.19 -1.05
CA PHE A 237 -40.50 53.54 -1.76
C PHE A 237 -39.22 53.23 -0.99
N SER A 238 -39.31 52.67 0.22
CA SER A 238 -38.12 52.26 0.97
C SER A 238 -37.87 50.77 0.77
N PRO A 239 -36.80 50.37 0.07
CA PRO A 239 -36.41 48.97 0.01
C PRO A 239 -35.97 48.57 1.41
N VAL A 240 -36.78 47.74 2.09
CA VAL A 240 -36.34 47.08 3.31
C VAL A 240 -35.07 46.32 2.93
N GLN A 241 -33.93 46.73 3.47
CA GLN A 241 -32.66 46.06 3.23
C GLN A 241 -32.77 44.65 3.81
N ALA A 242 -33.15 43.69 2.99
CA ALA A 242 -33.10 42.28 3.34
C ALA A 242 -31.63 41.92 3.55
N SER A 243 -31.16 42.04 4.80
CA SER A 243 -29.83 41.59 5.18
C SER A 243 -29.73 40.11 4.85
N GLN A 244 -28.90 39.74 3.88
CA GLN A 244 -28.67 38.35 3.51
C GLN A 244 -27.98 37.65 4.68
N LYS A 245 -28.78 36.98 5.53
CA LYS A 245 -28.26 36.13 6.62
C LYS A 245 -27.59 34.90 6.03
N GLY A 246 -26.27 34.90 5.96
CA GLY A 246 -25.50 33.73 5.60
C GLY A 246 -25.39 32.73 6.77
N ARG A 247 -25.14 31.47 6.46
CA ARG A 247 -24.78 30.43 7.43
C ARG A 247 -23.56 29.66 6.93
N THR A 248 -22.73 29.18 7.84
CA THR A 248 -21.54 28.37 7.55
C THR A 248 -21.63 27.05 8.28
N PHE A 249 -21.11 25.98 7.69
CA PHE A 249 -21.16 24.65 8.28
C PHE A 249 -19.84 24.34 8.99
N ASN A 250 -19.89 24.09 10.30
CA ASN A 250 -18.73 23.75 11.10
C ASN A 250 -18.53 22.23 11.10
N LEU A 251 -17.49 21.76 10.39
CA LEU A 251 -17.17 20.33 10.28
C LEU A 251 -16.81 19.68 11.62
N THR A 252 -16.22 20.44 12.55
CA THR A 252 -15.79 19.93 13.86
C THR A 252 -16.96 19.79 14.82
N ALA A 253 -17.89 20.76 14.81
CA ALA A 253 -19.08 20.74 15.66
C ALA A 253 -20.24 19.94 15.04
N GLY A 254 -20.19 19.68 13.74
CA GLY A 254 -21.25 19.00 12.98
C GLY A 254 -22.55 19.79 12.88
N SER A 255 -22.50 21.13 12.99
CA SER A 255 -23.68 22.00 13.02
C SER A 255 -23.51 23.25 12.15
N LEU A 256 -24.64 23.82 11.71
CA LEU A 256 -24.68 25.13 11.06
C LEU A 256 -24.56 26.28 12.07
N GLU A 257 -23.67 27.23 11.78
CA GLU A 257 -23.49 28.46 12.52
C GLU A 257 -23.89 29.68 11.67
N SER A 258 -24.42 30.73 12.31
CA SER A 258 -24.77 31.98 11.64
C SER A 258 -23.51 32.74 11.22
N THR A 259 -23.43 33.21 9.97
CA THR A 259 -22.30 34.05 9.52
C THR A 259 -22.45 35.52 9.92
N GLU A 260 -23.52 35.90 10.63
CA GLU A 260 -23.71 37.27 11.09
C GLU A 260 -22.51 37.74 11.95
N HIS A 261 -22.01 36.88 12.84
CA HIS A 261 -20.81 37.18 13.63
C HIS A 261 -19.54 37.30 12.77
N THR A 262 -19.40 36.45 11.74
CA THR A 262 -18.24 36.48 10.83
C THR A 262 -18.20 37.76 9.98
N TYR A 263 -19.36 38.24 9.54
CA TYR A 263 -19.46 39.52 8.83
C TYR A 263 -19.15 40.70 9.75
N VAL A 264 -19.69 40.71 10.96
CA VAL A 264 -19.43 41.77 11.95
C VAL A 264 -17.94 41.83 12.32
N TYR A 265 -17.26 40.68 12.41
CA TYR A 265 -15.83 40.63 12.76
C TYR A 265 -14.90 40.98 11.58
N LYS A 266 -15.25 40.59 10.34
CA LYS A 266 -14.46 40.96 9.15
C LYS A 266 -14.51 42.46 8.83
N VAL A 267 -15.58 43.15 9.25
CA VAL A 267 -15.66 44.63 9.17
C VAL A 267 -14.74 45.30 10.22
N GLN A 268 -14.21 44.56 11.20
CA GLN A 268 -13.26 45.04 12.22
C GLN A 268 -11.80 44.55 12.04
N GLY A 269 -11.43 43.96 10.91
CA GLY A 269 -10.02 43.87 10.50
C GLY A 269 -9.10 42.97 11.35
N SER A 270 -9.55 41.78 11.76
CA SER A 270 -8.63 40.74 12.26
C SER A 270 -8.75 39.47 11.42
N GLY A 271 -7.71 39.21 10.62
CA GLY A 271 -7.56 37.98 9.86
C GLY A 271 -7.35 36.79 10.80
N VAL A 272 -8.16 35.75 10.63
CA VAL A 272 -7.98 34.48 11.31
C VAL A 272 -7.68 33.43 10.24
N THR A 273 -6.47 32.89 10.33
CA THR A 273 -5.94 31.79 9.52
C THR A 273 -6.82 30.54 9.72
N PRO A 274 -7.12 29.76 8.67
CA PRO A 274 -7.94 28.56 8.79
C PRO A 274 -7.30 27.52 9.72
N PRO A 275 -8.10 26.67 10.39
CA PRO A 275 -7.58 25.63 11.28
C PRO A 275 -6.70 24.66 10.49
N GLN A 276 -5.58 24.27 11.09
CA GLN A 276 -4.63 23.34 10.51
C GLN A 276 -5.32 21.98 10.29
N THR A 277 -5.15 21.43 9.09
CA THR A 277 -5.45 20.04 8.75
C THR A 277 -4.74 19.13 9.76
N PRO A 278 -5.43 18.13 10.36
CA PRO A 278 -4.76 17.21 11.27
C PRO A 278 -3.72 16.40 10.50
N SER A 279 -2.45 16.77 10.67
CA SER A 279 -1.31 15.98 10.19
C SER A 279 -1.17 14.77 11.12
N GLY A 280 -1.60 13.61 10.65
CA GLY A 280 -1.32 12.34 11.30
C GLY A 280 0.16 12.02 11.17
N ALA A 281 0.94 12.31 12.22
CA ALA A 281 2.34 11.90 12.29
C ALA A 281 2.67 11.41 13.70
N ARG A 282 2.47 10.12 13.94
CA ARG A 282 3.19 9.35 14.97
C ARG A 282 3.49 7.95 14.45
N THR A 283 4.26 7.88 13.37
CA THR A 283 5.16 6.74 13.15
C THR A 283 6.51 7.12 13.75
N LYS A 284 7.08 6.22 14.56
CA LYS A 284 8.45 6.36 15.07
C LYS A 284 9.34 6.69 13.86
N GLN A 285 9.98 7.87 13.86
CA GLN A 285 10.87 8.26 12.76
C GLN A 285 11.99 7.23 12.68
N ARG A 286 11.91 6.36 11.67
CA ARG A 286 12.98 5.43 11.31
C ARG A 286 14.05 6.25 10.59
N LEU A 287 15.31 6.08 11.00
CA LEU A 287 16.44 6.76 10.36
C LEU A 287 16.60 6.28 8.90
N PRO A 288 17.05 7.14 7.97
CA PRO A 288 17.30 6.77 6.58
C PRO A 288 18.27 5.58 6.50
N GLY A 289 17.89 4.52 5.78
CA GLY A 289 18.74 3.36 5.49
C GLY A 289 18.51 2.09 6.33
N GLN A 290 17.61 2.10 7.32
CA GLN A 290 17.21 0.87 8.01
C GLN A 290 16.11 0.13 7.24
N LYS A 291 16.41 -1.07 6.73
CA LYS A 291 15.40 -1.93 6.11
C LYS A 291 14.32 -2.33 7.12
N PRO A 292 13.03 -2.35 6.73
CA PRO A 292 11.92 -2.78 7.56
C PRO A 292 12.12 -4.21 8.08
N PHE A 293 11.72 -4.46 9.33
CA PHE A 293 11.67 -5.80 9.93
C PHE A 293 13.01 -6.50 10.11
N LYS A 294 14.14 -5.80 10.04
CA LYS A 294 15.43 -6.45 10.32
C LYS A 294 15.72 -6.43 11.80
N ARG A 295 16.04 -7.60 12.38
CA ARG A 295 16.56 -7.72 13.73
C ARG A 295 17.76 -6.78 13.85
N SER A 296 17.67 -5.86 14.80
CA SER A 296 18.82 -5.04 15.14
C SER A 296 19.88 -5.96 15.73
N LEU A 297 21.05 -6.06 15.09
CA LEU A 297 22.24 -6.65 15.68
C LEU A 297 22.63 -5.80 16.89
N ARG A 298 22.02 -6.07 18.04
CA ARG A 298 22.36 -5.46 19.32
C ARG A 298 23.66 -6.08 19.82
N GLY A 299 24.75 -5.75 19.15
CA GLY A 299 26.12 -6.01 19.59
C GLY A 299 26.67 -4.77 20.29
N SER A 300 26.70 -4.84 21.61
CA SER A 300 27.57 -4.09 22.53
C SER A 300 27.26 -2.62 22.82
N ASP A 301 27.21 -2.38 24.12
CA ASP A 301 27.32 -1.13 24.88
C ASP A 301 26.11 -0.22 25.04
N ALA A 302 25.70 -0.19 26.31
CA ALA A 302 24.83 0.79 26.93
C ALA A 302 25.40 2.19 26.78
N VAL A 303 24.55 3.14 26.40
CA VAL A 303 24.23 4.30 27.24
C VAL A 303 22.93 4.92 26.74
N SER A 304 22.04 5.17 27.68
CA SER A 304 20.93 6.10 27.52
C SER A 304 21.48 7.50 27.32
N GLU A 305 21.12 8.19 26.24
CA GLU A 305 21.22 9.64 26.16
C GLU A 305 19.85 10.23 25.85
N THR A 306 19.27 10.80 26.88
CA THR A 306 18.15 11.73 26.81
C THR A 306 18.65 13.11 26.40
N SER A 307 17.79 13.85 25.68
CA SER A 307 17.81 15.32 25.53
C SER A 307 18.83 15.86 24.50
N SER A 308 18.69 17.01 23.85
CA SER A 308 17.78 18.15 23.99
C SER A 308 17.73 18.90 22.65
N VAL A 309 16.59 19.53 22.38
CA VAL A 309 16.44 20.53 21.31
C VAL A 309 17.07 21.84 21.79
N SER A 310 17.95 22.43 20.99
CA SER A 310 18.25 23.86 21.06
C SER A 310 18.56 24.41 19.67
N HIS A 311 17.58 25.12 19.12
CA HIS A 311 17.73 26.12 18.06
C HIS A 311 18.28 27.40 18.69
N ILE A 312 19.28 28.02 18.05
CA ILE A 312 19.37 29.48 17.86
C ILE A 312 20.15 29.76 16.58
N GLU A 313 19.56 30.58 15.72
CA GLU A 313 20.19 31.26 14.58
C GLU A 313 20.98 32.47 15.10
N ASP A 314 22.15 32.80 14.52
CA ASP A 314 22.33 34.00 13.68
C ASP A 314 23.80 34.32 13.31
N LEU A 315 23.93 34.63 12.02
CA LEU A 315 24.79 35.54 11.24
C LEU A 315 26.21 36.01 11.64
N GLU A 316 27.05 35.97 10.58
CA GLU A 316 27.97 37.00 10.04
C GLU A 316 29.49 37.05 10.39
N LYS A 317 30.27 36.77 9.33
CA LYS A 317 31.31 37.61 8.70
C LYS A 317 32.64 37.88 9.46
N MET A 318 33.75 37.34 8.93
CA MET A 318 34.78 38.08 8.16
C MET A 318 36.09 37.27 8.08
N GLU A 319 36.71 37.34 6.90
CA GLU A 319 38.02 36.79 6.52
C GLU A 319 39.17 37.25 7.44
N HIS A 320 40.27 36.50 7.48
CA HIS A 320 41.64 36.94 7.14
C HIS A 320 42.70 35.85 7.50
N LEU A 321 43.26 35.25 6.45
CA LEU A 321 44.68 34.96 6.15
C LEU A 321 45.67 34.56 7.28
N SER A 322 46.31 33.38 7.10
CA SER A 322 47.77 33.09 7.16
C SER A 322 47.95 31.58 7.44
N GLY A 323 48.75 30.75 6.75
CA GLY A 323 49.75 30.91 5.69
C GLY A 323 50.56 29.60 5.58
N GLY A 324 51.04 29.30 4.35
CA GLY A 324 52.21 28.44 4.02
C GLY A 324 52.02 26.92 4.07
N GLN A 325 51.93 26.18 2.96
CA GLN A 325 52.93 25.79 1.92
C GLN A 325 54.00 24.77 2.35
N ASP A 326 54.00 23.59 1.71
CA ASP A 326 55.02 23.06 0.76
C ASP A 326 54.54 21.67 0.26
N ALA A 327 54.25 21.36 -1.01
CA ALA A 327 54.96 21.46 -2.30
C ALA A 327 55.98 20.33 -2.58
N SER A 328 55.65 19.47 -3.56
CA SER A 328 56.50 18.83 -4.60
C SER A 328 55.62 17.79 -5.32
N GLU A 329 55.12 17.96 -6.57
CA GLU A 329 55.81 17.95 -7.89
C GLU A 329 56.76 16.75 -8.07
N ALA A 330 56.79 15.97 -9.18
CA ALA A 330 56.19 16.08 -10.50
C ALA A 330 56.36 14.74 -11.27
N ASN A 331 55.82 14.74 -12.50
CA ASN A 331 56.26 14.03 -13.73
C ASN A 331 55.44 12.82 -14.25
N SER A 332 54.56 13.15 -15.21
CA SER A 332 54.33 12.37 -16.45
C SER A 332 55.38 12.80 -17.51
N PRO A 333 55.55 12.19 -18.71
CA PRO A 333 54.51 12.19 -19.76
C PRO A 333 54.49 11.03 -20.80
N GLU A 334 53.42 11.05 -21.61
CA GLU A 334 53.32 10.67 -23.05
C GLU A 334 53.21 9.20 -23.50
N ARG A 335 52.07 8.78 -24.10
CA ARG A 335 51.76 8.86 -25.57
C ARG A 335 50.50 8.04 -25.97
N HIS A 336 49.59 8.67 -26.71
CA HIS A 336 48.65 8.07 -27.71
C HIS A 336 49.30 8.21 -29.12
N PRO A 337 48.74 7.78 -30.29
CA PRO A 337 47.37 7.31 -30.62
C PRO A 337 47.28 6.13 -31.66
N GLY A 338 46.05 5.72 -32.02
CA GLY A 338 45.74 5.35 -33.42
C GLY A 338 44.88 4.09 -33.66
N ALA A 339 43.62 4.30 -34.05
CA ALA A 339 42.81 3.35 -34.84
C ALA A 339 43.03 3.57 -36.35
N PRO A 340 42.71 2.59 -37.20
CA PRO A 340 41.65 2.85 -38.21
C PRO A 340 40.76 1.63 -38.57
N THR A 341 39.63 1.92 -39.20
CA THR A 341 38.67 1.05 -39.94
C THR A 341 38.36 1.73 -41.29
N PRO A 342 37.63 1.15 -42.28
CA PRO A 342 37.55 -0.20 -42.90
C PRO A 342 37.65 -0.10 -44.47
N PRO A 343 37.23 -1.11 -45.27
CA PRO A 343 36.12 -0.91 -46.24
C PRO A 343 35.12 -2.09 -46.28
N GLU A 344 33.79 -1.86 -46.43
CA GLU A 344 32.95 -1.88 -47.67
C GLU A 344 32.98 -3.22 -48.43
N ALA A 345 31.93 -3.80 -49.01
CA ALA A 345 30.48 -3.61 -49.14
C ALA A 345 29.94 -5.00 -49.60
N GLU A 346 28.67 -5.37 -49.41
CA GLU A 346 27.69 -5.28 -50.51
C GLU A 346 26.25 -5.28 -49.98
N GLN A 347 25.52 -4.29 -50.49
CA GLN A 347 24.07 -4.13 -50.50
C GLN A 347 23.45 -5.18 -51.44
N THR A 348 22.22 -5.65 -51.21
CA THR A 348 20.97 -5.12 -51.81
C THR A 348 19.89 -6.17 -51.46
N GLY A 349 18.59 -5.91 -51.31
CA GLY A 349 17.68 -4.77 -51.41
C GLY A 349 16.30 -5.32 -50.97
N ALA A 350 15.50 -4.58 -50.20
CA ALA A 350 14.40 -3.72 -50.70
C ALA A 350 13.28 -4.55 -51.39
N LEU A 351 11.97 -4.50 -51.09
CA LEU A 351 11.09 -3.43 -50.60
C LEU A 351 9.73 -4.01 -50.17
N GLN A 352 9.14 -3.37 -49.15
CA GLN A 352 7.75 -2.91 -48.99
C GLN A 352 6.58 -3.69 -49.63
N ASP A 353 5.55 -3.97 -48.82
CA ASP A 353 4.23 -3.37 -49.10
C ASP A 353 3.38 -3.16 -47.84
N ARG A 354 2.42 -2.25 -47.97
CA ARG A 354 1.65 -1.50 -46.98
C ARG A 354 0.17 -1.94 -46.98
N ALA A 355 -0.57 -1.47 -45.96
CA ALA A 355 -2.05 -1.35 -45.81
C ALA A 355 -2.72 -2.49 -45.00
N GLN A 356 -3.24 -2.26 -43.79
CA GLN A 356 -4.46 -1.52 -43.37
C GLN A 356 -5.79 -2.27 -43.57
N ARG A 357 -6.59 -2.30 -42.48
CA ARG A 357 -8.05 -2.60 -42.34
C ARG A 357 -8.44 -4.08 -42.43
N LEU A 358 -9.45 -4.63 -41.75
CA LEU A 358 -10.55 -4.18 -40.86
C LEU A 358 -11.13 -5.45 -40.18
N GLU A 359 -11.81 -5.32 -39.02
CA GLU A 359 -13.07 -5.99 -38.60
C GLU A 359 -13.27 -7.52 -38.83
N ASP A 360 -13.96 -8.33 -38.05
CA ASP A 360 -14.83 -8.28 -36.86
C ASP A 360 -15.18 -9.77 -36.64
N ASP A 361 -15.27 -10.26 -35.40
CA ASP A 361 -16.26 -11.30 -35.05
C ASP A 361 -16.22 -11.61 -33.55
N ARG A 362 -17.21 -11.06 -32.85
CA ARG A 362 -17.76 -11.62 -31.60
C ARG A 362 -18.84 -12.65 -31.96
N PRO A 363 -19.21 -13.51 -31.01
CA PRO A 363 -20.64 -13.70 -30.78
C PRO A 363 -21.03 -13.39 -29.34
N GLN A 364 -22.12 -12.62 -29.22
CA GLN A 364 -22.91 -12.48 -28.01
C GLN A 364 -23.93 -13.63 -27.87
N VAL A 365 -24.17 -13.93 -26.60
CA VAL A 365 -25.25 -14.66 -25.94
C VAL A 365 -26.65 -14.45 -26.55
N GLU A 366 -27.47 -15.51 -26.58
CA GLU A 366 -28.91 -15.47 -26.27
C GLU A 366 -29.44 -16.89 -25.90
N GLU A 367 -29.86 -17.05 -24.63
CA GLU A 367 -30.96 -17.94 -24.19
C GLU A 367 -32.32 -17.32 -24.65
N PRO A 368 -33.53 -17.93 -24.56
CA PRO A 368 -34.01 -18.98 -23.64
C PRO A 368 -35.05 -19.98 -24.23
N GLU A 369 -35.67 -20.80 -23.36
CA GLU A 369 -37.07 -21.36 -23.36
C GLU A 369 -37.08 -22.85 -22.96
N SER A 370 -37.56 -23.23 -21.76
CA SER A 370 -38.93 -23.29 -21.23
C SER A 370 -39.58 -24.68 -21.37
N LEU A 371 -39.80 -25.27 -20.19
CA LEU A 371 -40.85 -26.22 -19.79
C LEU A 371 -41.84 -26.70 -20.87
N ARG A 372 -41.85 -28.01 -21.10
CA ARG A 372 -43.07 -28.84 -21.09
C ARG A 372 -42.77 -30.29 -20.73
#